data_AF-A0A2M7BPC8-F1
#
_entry.id   AF-A0A2M7BPC8-F1
#
_cell.length_a   1.000
_cell.length_b   1.000
_cell.length_c   1.000
_cell.angle_alpha   90.00
_cell.angle_beta   90.00
_cell.angle_gamma   90.00
#
_symmetry.space_group_name_H-M   'P 1'
#
loop_
_entity.id
_entity.type
_entity.pdbx_description
1 polymer ?
#
loop_
_entity_poly.entity_id
_entity_poly.type
_entity_poly.pdbx_seq_one_letter_code
_entity_poly.pdbx_strand_id
1 'polypeptide(L)' 'MTQRIKVADLPEFDAAPHLDSKAAIAAYLADILEANDPALLAAALGDIARARGMNEIAKASGLTR' A
#
# COMPACT_ATOMS: atom_id res chain seq x y z
N MET A 1 30.60 9.05 -15.20
CA MET A 1 29.99 7.80 -15.70
C MET A 1 28.65 7.62 -15.02
N THR A 2 27.55 7.72 -15.76
CA THR A 2 26.20 7.56 -15.18
C THR A 2 25.94 6.07 -14.97
N GLN A 3 25.90 5.63 -13.71
CA GLN A 3 25.51 4.26 -13.40
C GLN A 3 24.03 4.07 -13.78
N ARG A 4 23.75 3.11 -14.66
CA ARG A 4 22.39 2.69 -15.00
C ARG A 4 21.99 1.57 -14.03
N ILE A 5 20.94 1.81 -13.25
CA ILE A 5 20.34 0.80 -12.37
C ILE A 5 19.55 -0.17 -13.24
N LYS A 6 19.64 -1.48 -12.98
CA LYS A 6 18.80 -2.47 -13.69
C LYS A 6 17.42 -2.47 -13.03
N VAL A 7 16.37 -2.49 -13.84
CA VAL A 7 14.97 -2.48 -13.37
C VAL A 7 14.68 -3.67 -12.45
N ALA A 8 15.29 -4.83 -12.71
CA ALA A 8 15.11 -6.04 -11.90
C ALA A 8 15.70 -5.95 -10.48
N ASP A 9 16.59 -5.00 -10.23
CA ASP A 9 17.15 -4.76 -8.89
C ASP A 9 16.29 -3.76 -8.07
N LEU A 10 15.18 -3.26 -8.64
CA LEU A 10 14.27 -2.36 -7.93
C LEU A 10 13.33 -3.17 -7.01
N PRO A 11 13.03 -2.65 -5.81
CA PRO A 11 12.06 -3.28 -4.93
C PRO A 11 10.67 -3.26 -5.58
N GLU A 12 9.89 -4.30 -5.31
CA GLU A 12 8.48 -4.31 -5.65
C GLU A 12 7.76 -3.19 -4.91
N PHE A 13 6.80 -2.57 -5.58
CA PHE A 13 5.99 -1.52 -4.98
C PHE A 13 4.98 -2.13 -4.00
N ASP A 14 4.93 -1.59 -2.79
CA ASP A 14 3.94 -1.96 -1.76
C ASP A 14 3.11 -0.72 -1.39
N ALA A 15 1.80 -0.79 -1.60
CA ALA A 15 0.87 0.29 -1.29
C ALA A 15 0.53 0.34 0.22
N ALA A 16 0.59 -0.81 0.92
CA ALA A 16 0.18 -0.92 2.33
C ALA A 16 0.82 0.13 3.27
N PRO A 17 2.14 0.44 3.22
CA PRO A 17 2.75 1.42 4.12
C PRO A 17 2.23 2.86 3.94
N HIS A 18 1.60 3.17 2.80
CA HIS A 18 1.04 4.48 2.46
C HIS A 18 -0.45 4.62 2.82
N LEU A 19 -1.09 3.53 3.25
CA LEU A 19 -2.52 3.49 3.60
C LEU A 19 -2.73 3.71 5.10
N ASP A 20 -2.04 4.70 5.67
CA ASP A 20 -2.09 5.03 7.10
C ASP A 20 -3.29 5.91 7.51
N SER A 21 -3.92 6.58 6.54
CA SER A 21 -5.04 7.48 6.79
C SER A 21 -6.30 7.07 6.04
N LYS A 22 -7.46 7.44 6.60
CA LYS A 22 -8.75 7.22 5.93
C LYS A 22 -8.82 7.93 4.57
N ALA A 23 -8.18 9.09 4.43
CA ALA A 23 -8.13 9.84 3.18
C ALA A 23 -7.32 9.10 2.11
N ALA A 24 -6.13 8.57 2.47
CA ALA A 24 -5.31 7.78 1.56
C ALA A 24 -6.05 6.51 1.09
N ILE A 25 -6.72 5.81 2.02
CA ILE A 25 -7.53 4.63 1.69
C ILE A 25 -8.68 4.97 0.75
N ALA A 26 -9.37 6.09 0.96
CA ALA A 26 -10.48 6.51 0.11
C ALA A 26 -10.01 6.87 -1.31
N ALA A 27 -8.92 7.62 -1.43
CA ALA A 27 -8.32 7.96 -2.71
C ALA A 27 -7.85 6.71 -3.48
N TYR A 28 -7.19 5.78 -2.79
CA TYR A 28 -6.74 4.52 -3.37
C TYR A 28 -7.91 3.68 -3.88
N LEU A 29 -8.97 3.52 -3.08
CA LEU A 29 -10.16 2.78 -3.51
C LEU A 29 -10.89 3.45 -4.67
N ALA A 30 -10.96 4.78 -4.71
CA ALA A 30 -11.59 5.49 -5.82
C ALA A 30 -10.90 5.19 -7.15
N ASP A 31 -9.57 5.30 -7.20
CA ASP A 31 -8.76 5.03 -8.39
C ASP A 31 -8.94 3.60 -8.90
N ILE A 32 -8.98 2.64 -7.98
CA ILE A 32 -9.16 1.21 -8.31
C ILE A 32 -10.58 0.90 -8.79
N LEU A 33 -11.59 1.56 -8.22
CA LEU A 33 -12.97 1.45 -8.69
C LEU A 33 -13.13 2.05 -10.10
N GLU A 34 -12.42 3.15 -10.40
CA GLU A 34 -12.39 3.74 -11.74
C GLU A 34 -11.72 2.83 -12.77
N ALA A 35 -10.70 2.06 -12.36
CA ALA A 35 -10.08 1.04 -13.21
C ALA A 35 -11.03 -0.13 -13.57
N ASN A 36 -12.11 -0.31 -12.81
CA ASN A 36 -13.15 -1.33 -13.02
C ASN A 36 -12.60 -2.76 -13.18
N ASP A 37 -11.54 -3.08 -12.44
CA ASP A 37 -10.89 -4.39 -12.45
C ASP A 37 -11.14 -5.12 -11.11
N PRO A 38 -11.83 -6.27 -11.12
CA PRO A 38 -12.16 -6.99 -9.90
C PRO A 38 -10.94 -7.64 -9.22
N ALA A 39 -9.90 -8.00 -9.99
CA ALA A 39 -8.67 -8.55 -9.42
C ALA A 39 -7.87 -7.44 -8.71
N LEU A 40 -7.81 -6.24 -9.30
CA LEU A 40 -7.20 -5.07 -8.69
C LEU A 40 -7.93 -4.66 -7.41
N LEU A 41 -9.27 -4.69 -7.42
CA LEU A 41 -10.07 -4.45 -6.22
C LEU A 41 -9.78 -5.45 -5.11
N ALA A 42 -9.66 -6.74 -5.44
CA ALA A 42 -9.30 -7.77 -4.46
C ALA A 42 -7.90 -7.55 -3.87
N ALA A 43 -6.92 -7.21 -4.71
CA ALA A 43 -5.57 -6.88 -4.26
C ALA A 43 -5.57 -5.68 -3.30
N ALA A 44 -6.26 -4.61 -3.68
CA ALA A 44 -6.38 -3.39 -2.89
C ALA A 44 -6.99 -3.60 -1.50
N LEU A 45 -8.03 -4.43 -1.42
CA LEU A 45 -8.64 -4.79 -0.14
C LEU A 45 -7.65 -5.55 0.75
N GLY A 46 -6.78 -6.38 0.17
CA GLY A 46 -5.67 -7.04 0.85
C GLY A 46 -4.64 -6.04 1.39
N ASP A 47 -4.25 -5.05 0.58
CA ASP A 47 -3.31 -4.00 1.00
C ASP A 47 -3.87 -3.17 2.16
N ILE A 48 -5.15 -2.77 2.08
CA ILE A 48 -5.84 -2.01 3.12
C ILE A 48 -5.95 -2.82 4.42
N ALA A 49 -6.27 -4.11 4.33
CA ALA A 49 -6.34 -4.99 5.48
C ALA A 49 -4.97 -5.13 6.17
N ARG A 50 -3.90 -5.30 5.37
CA ARG A 50 -2.53 -5.36 5.87
C ARG A 50 -2.10 -4.04 6.53
N ALA A 51 -2.39 -2.90 5.89
CA ALA A 51 -2.08 -1.58 6.43
C ALA A 51 -2.73 -1.33 7.79
N ARG A 52 -4.00 -1.70 7.93
CA ARG A 52 -4.72 -1.64 9.22
C ARG A 52 -4.10 -2.55 10.26
N GLY A 53 -3.76 -3.79 9.90
CA GLY A 53 -3.07 -4.72 10.79
C GLY A 53 -1.73 -4.17 11.30
N MET A 54 -0.91 -3.60 10.42
CA MET A 54 0.36 -2.96 10.81
C MET A 54 0.16 -1.76 11.73
N ASN A 55 -0.86 -0.94 11.49
CA ASN A 55 -1.17 0.20 12.37
C ASN A 55 -1.57 -0.26 13.78
N GLU A 56 -2.39 -1.30 13.88
CA GLU A 56 -2.78 -1.88 15.18
C GLU A 56 -1.57 -2.49 15.90
N ILE A 57 -0.69 -3.19 15.18
CA ILE A 57 0.54 -3.76 15.74
C ILE A 57 1.49 -2.65 16.24
N ALA A 58 1.68 -1.57 15.47
CA ALA A 58 2.51 -0.44 15.88
C ALA A 58 1.98 0.21 17.16
N LYS A 59 0.66 0.43 17.22
CA LYS A 59 -0.02 0.99 18.39
C LYS A 59 0.09 0.08 19.62
N ALA A 60 -0.08 -1.23 19.44
CA ALA A 60 -0.01 -2.21 20.53
C ALA A 60 1.42 -2.42 21.05
N SER A 61 2.43 -2.27 20.18
CA SER A 61 3.84 -2.49 20.55
C SER A 61 4.49 -1.29 21.23
N GLY A 62 3.77 -0.17 21.39
CA GLY A 62 4.35 1.09 21.86
C GLY A 62 5.38 1.69 20.90
N LEU A 63 5.54 1.08 19.72
CA LEU A 63 6.38 1.56 18.63
C LEU A 63 5.55 2.64 17.91
N THR A 64 5.57 3.84 18.45
CA THR A 64 5.19 5.01 17.66
C THR A 64 6.15 5.09 16.48
N ARG A 65 5.61 5.30 15.28
CA ARG A 65 6.40 5.40 14.06
C ARG A 65 7.30 6.63 14.13
#